data_AF-A0AA38GRD0-F1
#
_entry.id   AF-A0AA38GRD0-F1
#
_cell.length_a   1.000
_cell.length_b   1.000
_cell.length_c   1.000
_cell.angle_alpha   90.00
_cell.angle_beta   90.00
_cell.angle_gamma   90.00
#
_symmetry.space_group_name_H-M   'P 1'
#
loop_
_entity.id
_entity.type
_entity.pdbx_description
1 polymer ?
#
loop_
_entity_poly.entity_id
_entity_poly.type
_entity_poly.pdbx_seq_one_letter_code
_entity_poly.pdbx_strand_id
1 'polypeptide(L)'
;LAFEDAIYLVDAVEGGDSLMQACKPALESIHVAKVVHDCKRDSEALYFQYGIKLDNVVDTQIAYSLIEEQGGRMWTPDDYISFVGLLADPQYCGVSYVEKEEVRTLLRKDPQFWACRPLTEMMKRAAADDVRFLLHIYHKMMEKIQQHSLWKLAVRGSLYCRCFCVSDNDFKDWPPLPALPDNLITEGETLEEEVLSVIDVPYGKMGRVIGKRGASILAVKGCCKAEIIFGGAKGPPDK
;
A
#
# COMPACT_ATOMS: atom_id res chain seq x y z
N LEU A 1 1.51 14.01 -9.03
CA LEU A 1 2.38 13.14 -9.84
C LEU A 1 3.75 13.81 -9.97
N ALA A 2 4.84 13.07 -9.80
CA ALA A 2 6.19 13.60 -9.97
C ALA A 2 6.93 12.80 -11.06
N PHE A 3 7.65 13.53 -11.90
CA PHE A 3 8.60 13.07 -12.90
C PHE A 3 9.98 13.64 -12.55
N GLU A 4 11.02 13.25 -13.28
CA GLU A 4 12.39 13.69 -13.02
C GLU A 4 12.57 15.22 -13.13
N ASP A 5 11.81 15.86 -14.02
CA ASP A 5 11.93 17.27 -14.38
C ASP A 5 10.73 18.12 -13.94
N ALA A 6 9.60 17.50 -13.57
CA ALA A 6 8.36 18.22 -13.30
C ALA A 6 7.47 17.54 -12.25
N ILE A 7 6.69 18.36 -11.55
CA ILE A 7 5.62 17.91 -10.65
C ILE A 7 4.29 18.47 -11.18
N TYR A 8 3.32 17.57 -11.33
CA TYR A 8 1.97 17.88 -11.78
C TYR A 8 0.98 17.66 -10.64
N LEU A 9 0.20 18.68 -10.33
CA LEU A 9 -0.97 18.59 -9.46
C LEU A 9 -2.19 18.32 -10.35
N VAL A 10 -2.77 17.14 -10.22
CA VAL A 10 -3.93 16.70 -10.98
C VAL A 10 -5.17 17.01 -10.16
N ASP A 11 -5.98 17.95 -10.63
CA ASP A 11 -7.19 18.37 -9.92
C ASP A 11 -8.36 17.44 -10.22
N ALA A 12 -8.54 16.41 -9.39
CA ALA A 12 -9.64 15.46 -9.55
C ALA A 12 -11.03 16.06 -9.28
N VAL A 13 -11.13 17.24 -8.65
CA VAL A 13 -12.42 17.88 -8.33
C VAL A 13 -12.90 18.72 -9.51
N GLU A 14 -12.08 19.66 -10.00
CA GLU A 14 -12.45 20.49 -11.15
C GLU A 14 -12.30 19.74 -12.47
N GLY A 15 -11.27 18.90 -12.61
CA GLY A 15 -11.04 18.08 -13.80
C GLY A 15 -11.93 16.85 -13.89
N GLY A 16 -12.45 16.38 -12.74
CA GLY A 16 -13.41 15.29 -12.65
C GLY A 16 -12.95 13.98 -13.31
N ASP A 17 -13.93 13.17 -13.72
CA ASP A 17 -13.70 11.87 -14.35
C ASP A 17 -12.88 11.99 -15.63
N SER A 18 -13.16 12.97 -16.50
CA SER A 18 -12.43 13.12 -17.77
C SER A 18 -10.92 13.27 -17.59
N LEU A 19 -10.48 14.04 -16.59
CA LEU A 19 -9.05 14.20 -16.29
C LEU A 19 -8.47 12.92 -15.71
N MET A 20 -9.18 12.24 -14.82
CA MET A 20 -8.71 11.00 -14.20
C MET A 20 -8.63 9.85 -15.21
N GLN A 21 -9.59 9.73 -16.13
CA GLN A 21 -9.54 8.77 -17.23
C GLN A 21 -8.36 9.05 -18.18
N ALA A 22 -7.93 10.30 -18.36
CA ALA A 22 -6.72 10.60 -19.12
C ALA A 22 -5.44 10.08 -18.45
N CYS A 23 -5.42 9.96 -17.11
CA CYS A 23 -4.32 9.36 -16.37
C CYS A 23 -4.35 7.81 -16.35
N LYS A 24 -5.52 7.21 -16.58
CA LYS A 24 -5.74 5.76 -16.49
C LYS A 24 -4.72 4.92 -17.27
N PRO A 25 -4.38 5.21 -18.55
CA PRO A 25 -3.42 4.39 -19.28
C PRO A 25 -2.05 4.28 -18.61
N ALA A 26 -1.57 5.34 -17.96
CA ALA A 26 -0.30 5.31 -17.24
C ALA A 26 -0.42 4.58 -15.89
N LEU A 27 -1.51 4.83 -15.16
CA LEU A 27 -1.75 4.23 -13.85
C LEU A 27 -1.95 2.70 -13.92
N GLU A 28 -2.61 2.20 -14.97
CA GLU A 28 -2.83 0.75 -15.18
C GLU A 28 -1.70 0.06 -15.98
N SER A 29 -0.71 0.81 -16.49
CA SER A 29 0.33 0.22 -17.34
C SER A 29 1.34 -0.63 -16.56
N ILE A 30 1.52 -1.89 -16.98
CA ILE A 30 2.60 -2.77 -16.50
C ILE A 30 4.00 -2.29 -16.89
N HIS A 31 4.11 -1.39 -17.86
CA HIS A 31 5.40 -0.91 -18.39
C HIS A 31 5.89 0.36 -17.70
N VAL A 32 5.03 1.02 -16.93
CA VAL A 32 5.36 2.22 -16.17
C VAL A 32 5.34 1.87 -14.70
N ALA A 33 6.47 1.97 -14.02
CA ALA A 33 6.54 1.77 -12.57
C ALA A 33 5.96 3.00 -11.86
N LYS A 34 5.05 2.78 -10.90
CA LYS A 34 4.52 3.87 -10.05
C LYS A 34 5.14 3.77 -8.68
N VAL A 35 5.97 4.74 -8.32
CA VAL A 35 6.54 4.83 -6.97
C VAL A 35 5.53 5.49 -6.05
N VAL A 36 5.10 4.78 -5.01
CA VAL A 36 4.11 5.24 -4.03
C VAL A 36 4.61 4.91 -2.63
N HIS A 37 4.09 5.57 -1.60
CA HIS A 37 4.33 5.20 -0.22
C HIS A 37 3.01 4.78 0.42
N ASP A 38 2.86 3.50 0.76
CA ASP A 38 1.61 2.91 1.28
C ASP A 38 0.39 3.11 0.35
N CYS A 39 0.39 2.45 -0.81
CA CYS A 39 -0.58 2.70 -1.88
C CYS A 39 -2.02 2.22 -1.61
N LYS A 40 -2.29 1.55 -0.49
CA LYS A 40 -3.55 0.81 -0.25
C LYS A 40 -4.79 1.71 -0.36
N ARG A 41 -4.74 2.90 0.24
CA ARG A 41 -5.86 3.87 0.23
C ARG A 41 -5.95 4.65 -1.07
N ASP A 42 -4.81 4.94 -1.70
CA ASP A 42 -4.80 5.60 -3.01
C ASP A 42 -5.44 4.70 -4.07
N SER A 43 -5.11 3.42 -4.06
CA SER A 43 -5.68 2.43 -4.99
C SER A 43 -7.17 2.23 -4.76
N GLU A 44 -7.63 2.16 -3.51
CA GLU A 44 -9.05 2.10 -3.16
C GLU A 44 -9.83 3.30 -3.74
N ALA A 45 -9.29 4.52 -3.58
CA ALA A 45 -9.91 5.72 -4.11
C ALA A 45 -9.97 5.72 -5.64
N LEU A 46 -8.86 5.37 -6.31
CA LEU A 46 -8.79 5.24 -7.77
C LEU A 46 -9.79 4.22 -8.32
N TYR A 47 -9.91 3.08 -7.64
CA TYR A 47 -10.81 2.00 -8.05
C TYR A 47 -12.28 2.39 -7.90
N PHE A 48 -12.72 2.83 -6.72
CA PHE A 48 -14.15 3.08 -6.47
C PHE A 48 -14.66 4.39 -7.08
N GLN A 49 -13.80 5.41 -7.22
CA GLN A 49 -14.23 6.71 -7.77
C GLN A 49 -14.10 6.77 -9.29
N TYR A 50 -13.11 6.09 -9.87
CA TYR A 50 -12.78 6.23 -11.30
C TYR A 50 -12.65 4.91 -12.06
N GLY A 51 -12.82 3.76 -11.39
CA GLY A 51 -12.67 2.45 -12.02
C GLY A 51 -11.24 2.21 -12.54
N ILE A 52 -10.23 2.78 -11.87
CA ILE A 52 -8.81 2.65 -12.24
C ILE A 52 -8.16 1.58 -11.35
N LYS A 53 -7.54 0.57 -11.98
CA LYS A 53 -6.80 -0.50 -11.30
C LYS A 53 -5.31 -0.19 -11.32
N LEU A 54 -4.83 0.41 -10.24
CA LEU A 54 -3.41 0.72 -10.11
C LEU A 54 -2.56 -0.56 -10.19
N ASP A 55 -1.56 -0.56 -11.07
CA ASP A 55 -0.71 -1.73 -11.32
C ASP A 55 0.78 -1.37 -11.29
N ASN A 56 1.70 -2.32 -11.27
CA ASN A 56 3.16 -2.10 -11.31
C ASN A 56 3.64 -1.01 -10.32
N VAL A 57 3.18 -1.12 -9.06
CA VAL A 57 3.54 -0.20 -7.98
C VAL A 57 4.81 -0.67 -7.28
N VAL A 58 5.74 0.26 -7.11
CA VAL A 58 6.87 0.13 -6.20
C VAL A 58 6.53 0.88 -4.91
N ASP A 59 6.05 0.14 -3.91
CA ASP A 59 5.69 0.73 -2.63
C ASP A 59 6.93 0.90 -1.74
N THR A 60 7.29 2.15 -1.46
CA THR A 60 8.49 2.49 -0.68
C THR A 60 8.40 2.05 0.79
N GLN A 61 7.19 1.92 1.37
CA GLN A 61 7.03 1.38 2.72
C GLN A 61 7.37 -0.11 2.74
N ILE A 62 6.88 -0.86 1.74
CA ILE A 62 7.20 -2.29 1.58
C ILE A 62 8.69 -2.47 1.28
N ALA A 63 9.25 -1.66 0.39
CA ALA A 63 10.67 -1.73 0.01
C ALA A 63 11.58 -1.48 1.22
N TYR A 64 11.26 -0.48 2.04
CA TYR A 64 11.97 -0.24 3.29
C TYR A 64 11.94 -1.48 4.20
N SER A 65 10.75 -2.06 4.42
CA SER A 65 10.64 -3.23 5.28
C SER A 65 11.47 -4.42 4.78
N LEU A 66 11.45 -4.67 3.46
CA LEU A 66 12.25 -5.74 2.86
C LEU A 66 13.76 -5.49 2.96
N ILE A 67 14.22 -4.25 2.80
CA ILE A 67 15.64 -3.90 2.95
C ILE A 67 16.12 -4.14 4.39
N GLU A 68 15.31 -3.79 5.38
CA GLU A 68 15.64 -4.05 6.78
C GLU A 68 15.59 -5.54 7.14
N GLU A 69 14.63 -6.31 6.57
CA GLU A 69 14.57 -7.78 6.72
C GLU A 69 15.85 -8.43 6.20
N GLN A 70 16.38 -7.96 5.05
CA GLN A 70 17.68 -8.43 4.53
C GLN A 70 18.83 -8.15 5.52
N GLY A 71 18.73 -7.08 6.30
CA GLY A 71 19.67 -6.74 7.37
C GLY A 71 19.47 -7.54 8.66
N GLY A 72 18.50 -8.46 8.70
CA GLY A 72 18.20 -9.30 9.86
C GLY A 72 17.21 -8.66 10.85
N ARG A 73 16.58 -7.53 10.52
CA ARG A 73 15.56 -6.92 11.38
C ARG A 73 14.32 -7.84 11.44
N MET A 74 13.84 -8.08 12.66
CA MET A 74 12.57 -8.75 12.90
C MET A 74 11.45 -7.73 13.04
N TRP A 75 10.32 -7.98 12.40
CA TRP A 75 9.16 -7.09 12.41
C TRP A 75 8.12 -7.52 13.45
N THR A 76 7.46 -6.54 14.04
CA THR A 76 6.20 -6.71 14.77
C THR A 76 5.04 -6.20 13.91
N PRO A 77 3.78 -6.64 14.15
CA PRO A 77 2.65 -6.30 13.29
C PRO A 77 2.37 -4.80 13.11
N ASP A 78 2.80 -3.96 14.06
CA ASP A 78 2.61 -2.51 14.05
C ASP A 78 3.88 -1.74 13.66
N ASP A 79 4.94 -2.44 13.26
CA ASP A 79 6.19 -1.81 12.83
C ASP A 79 6.07 -1.46 11.34
N TYR A 80 5.96 -0.17 11.05
CA TYR A 80 5.99 0.38 9.69
C TYR A 80 6.65 1.76 9.72
N ILE A 81 7.38 2.08 8.65
CA ILE A 81 7.93 3.42 8.47
C ILE A 81 6.88 4.36 7.87
N SER A 82 6.66 5.50 8.52
CA SER A 82 5.87 6.57 7.92
C SER A 82 6.66 7.30 6.85
N PHE A 83 5.99 7.93 5.87
CA PHE A 83 6.69 8.71 4.84
C PHE A 83 7.61 9.80 5.42
N VAL A 84 7.18 10.48 6.50
CA VAL A 84 8.01 11.49 7.18
C VAL A 84 9.24 10.84 7.81
N GLY A 85 9.08 9.67 8.44
CA GLY A 85 10.20 8.91 8.97
C GLY A 85 11.18 8.49 7.87
N LEU A 86 10.65 8.05 6.72
CA LEU A 86 11.46 7.65 5.57
C LEU A 86 12.23 8.84 4.96
N LEU A 87 11.61 10.02 4.88
CA LEU A 87 12.30 11.24 4.44
C LEU A 87 13.42 11.65 5.40
N ALA A 88 13.18 11.56 6.71
CA ALA A 88 14.14 11.94 7.73
C ALA A 88 15.33 10.96 7.82
N ASP A 89 15.17 9.73 7.32
CA ASP A 89 16.22 8.72 7.33
C ASP A 89 17.40 9.16 6.41
N PRO A 90 18.62 9.33 6.96
CA PRO A 90 19.79 9.78 6.21
C PRO A 90 20.27 8.76 5.17
N GLN A 91 19.84 7.49 5.24
CA GLN A 91 20.19 6.49 4.24
C GLN A 91 19.46 6.69 2.90
N TYR A 92 18.35 7.44 2.90
CA TYR A 92 17.49 7.62 1.73
C TYR A 92 17.33 9.09 1.31
N CYS A 93 17.08 10.00 2.25
CA CYS A 93 16.86 11.41 1.90
C CYS A 93 17.45 12.38 2.93
N GLY A 94 17.37 12.08 4.23
CA GLY A 94 17.91 12.92 5.30
C GLY A 94 17.24 14.30 5.44
N VAL A 95 16.02 14.45 4.90
CA VAL A 95 15.25 15.70 4.93
C VAL A 95 14.23 15.63 6.05
N SER A 96 14.37 16.52 7.04
CA SER A 96 13.35 16.70 8.07
C SER A 96 12.15 17.45 7.51
N TYR A 97 10.95 16.90 7.68
CA TYR A 97 9.72 17.49 7.18
C TYR A 97 8.77 17.90 8.32
N VAL A 98 9.26 18.79 9.19
CA VAL A 98 8.56 19.25 10.40
C VAL A 98 7.25 19.99 10.07
N GLU A 99 7.26 20.77 8.99
CA GLU A 99 6.10 21.57 8.53
C GLU A 99 4.90 20.70 8.13
N LYS A 100 5.10 19.40 7.86
CA LYS A 100 4.00 18.49 7.50
C LYS A 100 3.00 18.32 8.63
N GLU A 101 3.42 18.41 9.89
CA GLU A 101 2.50 18.19 11.02
C GLU A 101 1.47 19.32 11.16
N GLU A 102 1.83 20.55 10.75
CA GLU A 102 0.89 21.67 10.71
C GLU A 102 -0.19 21.43 9.66
N VAL A 103 0.20 21.00 8.45
CA VAL A 103 -0.74 20.64 7.38
C VAL A 103 -1.63 19.48 7.81
N ARG A 104 -1.08 18.44 8.45
CA ARG A 104 -1.87 17.32 8.99
C ARG A 104 -2.88 17.77 10.03
N THR A 105 -2.52 18.74 10.86
CA THR A 105 -3.43 19.30 11.86
C THR A 105 -4.58 20.06 11.19
N LEU A 106 -4.31 20.79 10.11
CA LEU A 106 -5.35 21.46 9.32
C LEU A 106 -6.28 20.44 8.64
N LEU A 107 -5.73 19.39 8.04
CA LEU A 107 -6.51 18.31 7.41
C LEU A 107 -7.46 17.61 8.39
N ARG A 108 -7.05 17.43 9.65
CA ARG A 108 -7.91 16.84 10.69
C ARG A 108 -9.03 17.77 11.13
N LYS A 109 -8.84 19.09 11.01
CA LYS A 109 -9.83 20.10 11.44
C LYS A 109 -10.86 20.40 10.37
N ASP A 110 -10.46 20.35 9.10
CA ASP A 110 -11.32 20.69 7.97
C ASP A 110 -11.45 19.52 6.98
N PRO A 111 -12.55 18.75 7.04
CA PRO A 111 -12.85 17.68 6.09
C PRO A 111 -12.98 18.17 4.63
N GLN A 112 -13.22 19.46 4.40
CA GLN A 112 -13.36 20.06 3.07
C GLN A 112 -12.07 20.70 2.57
N PHE A 113 -10.96 20.57 3.28
CA PHE A 113 -9.69 21.23 2.96
C PHE A 113 -9.30 21.09 1.49
N TRP A 114 -9.31 19.85 0.95
CA TRP A 114 -8.96 19.58 -0.45
C TRP A 114 -10.05 19.87 -1.48
N ALA A 115 -11.28 20.18 -1.05
CA ALA A 115 -12.38 20.57 -1.94
C ALA A 115 -12.37 22.06 -2.27
N CYS A 116 -11.72 22.89 -1.44
CA CYS A 116 -11.67 24.35 -1.62
C CYS A 116 -10.91 24.78 -2.87
N ARG A 117 -11.45 25.75 -3.61
CA ARG A 117 -10.83 26.32 -4.82
C ARG A 117 -10.82 27.85 -4.79
N PRO A 118 -9.77 28.51 -5.34
CA PRO A 118 -8.55 27.91 -5.91
C PRO A 118 -7.63 27.33 -4.81
N LEU A 119 -6.74 26.40 -5.18
CA LEU A 119 -5.75 25.84 -4.25
C LEU A 119 -4.78 26.94 -3.76
N THR A 120 -4.62 27.03 -2.44
CA THR A 120 -3.63 27.95 -1.85
C THR A 120 -2.20 27.48 -2.12
N GLU A 121 -1.21 28.37 -2.02
CA GLU A 121 0.21 27.99 -2.14
C GLU A 121 0.63 26.90 -1.15
N MET A 122 0.10 26.96 0.07
CA MET A 122 0.36 25.95 1.10
C MET A 122 -0.16 24.57 0.67
N MET A 123 -1.37 24.49 0.11
CA MET A 123 -1.95 23.24 -0.39
C MET A 123 -1.12 22.67 -1.54
N LYS A 124 -0.70 23.52 -2.47
CA LYS A 124 0.12 23.12 -3.61
C LYS A 124 1.48 22.58 -3.18
N ARG A 125 2.14 23.24 -2.22
CA ARG A 125 3.41 22.77 -1.64
C ARG A 125 3.24 21.45 -0.91
N ALA A 126 2.23 21.32 -0.06
CA ALA A 126 1.96 20.08 0.66
C ALA A 126 1.75 18.89 -0.29
N ALA A 127 0.93 19.06 -1.33
CA ALA A 127 0.69 18.02 -2.33
C ALA A 127 1.96 17.69 -3.16
N ALA A 128 2.80 18.68 -3.46
CA ALA A 128 4.06 18.46 -4.17
C ALA A 128 5.09 17.74 -3.27
N ASP A 129 5.16 18.09 -1.99
CA ASP A 129 6.07 17.48 -1.02
C ASP A 129 5.81 15.99 -0.79
N ASP A 130 4.56 15.53 -0.95
CA ASP A 130 4.19 14.12 -0.86
C ASP A 130 4.82 13.25 -1.95
N VAL A 131 5.26 13.85 -3.06
CA VAL A 131 5.77 13.09 -4.23
C VAL A 131 7.18 13.47 -4.67
N ARG A 132 7.65 14.69 -4.39
CA ARG A 132 8.91 15.21 -4.98
C ARG A 132 10.16 14.40 -4.65
N PHE A 133 10.16 13.70 -3.51
CA PHE A 133 11.31 12.91 -3.06
C PHE A 133 11.19 11.42 -3.37
N LEU A 134 10.02 10.95 -3.82
CA LEU A 134 9.78 9.52 -4.02
C LEU A 134 10.72 8.91 -5.08
N LEU A 135 10.98 9.62 -6.18
CA LEU A 135 11.92 9.14 -7.21
C LEU A 135 13.36 9.01 -6.68
N HIS A 136 13.82 10.00 -5.90
CA HIS A 136 15.14 9.93 -5.27
C HIS A 136 15.24 8.75 -4.29
N ILE A 137 14.24 8.59 -3.42
CA ILE A 137 14.16 7.48 -2.47
C ILE A 137 14.13 6.15 -3.21
N TYR A 138 13.35 6.04 -4.29
CA TYR A 138 13.27 4.86 -5.13
C TYR A 138 14.65 4.44 -5.64
N HIS A 139 15.42 5.35 -6.24
CA HIS A 139 16.77 5.02 -6.71
C HIS A 139 17.67 4.52 -5.57
N LYS A 140 17.61 5.18 -4.40
CA LYS A 140 18.37 4.75 -3.21
C LYS A 140 17.97 3.38 -2.68
N MET A 141 16.68 3.04 -2.75
CA MET A 141 16.19 1.70 -2.37
C MET A 141 16.61 0.64 -3.39
N MET A 142 16.56 0.95 -4.69
CA MET A 142 16.95 0.02 -5.74
C MET A 142 18.45 -0.34 -5.70
N GLU A 143 19.31 0.57 -5.22
CA GLU A 143 20.73 0.28 -4.95
C GLU A 143 20.95 -0.76 -3.82
N LYS A 144 19.95 -0.94 -2.92
CA LYS A 144 20.10 -1.73 -1.67
C LYS A 144 19.32 -3.04 -1.67
N ILE A 145 18.26 -3.12 -2.45
CA ILE A 145 17.36 -4.28 -2.45
C ILE A 145 17.96 -5.44 -3.24
N GLN A 146 17.86 -6.65 -2.68
CA GLN A 146 18.34 -7.88 -3.31
C GLN A 146 17.30 -8.45 -4.29
N GLN A 147 17.74 -9.34 -5.18
CA GLN A 147 16.87 -9.90 -6.22
C GLN A 147 15.63 -10.63 -5.69
N HIS A 148 15.77 -11.42 -4.62
CA HIS A 148 14.63 -12.10 -4.00
C HIS A 148 13.62 -11.10 -3.40
N SER A 149 14.13 -10.06 -2.74
CA SER A 149 13.30 -8.99 -2.19
C SER A 149 12.65 -8.12 -3.27
N LEU A 150 13.28 -7.95 -4.43
CA LEU A 150 12.66 -7.27 -5.57
C LEU A 150 11.41 -8.01 -6.05
N TRP A 151 11.46 -9.34 -6.14
CA TRP A 151 10.28 -10.13 -6.46
C TRP A 151 9.20 -9.99 -5.38
N LYS A 152 9.57 -10.12 -4.09
CA LYS A 152 8.64 -9.90 -2.97
C LYS A 152 8.00 -8.52 -3.02
N LEU A 153 8.76 -7.49 -3.35
CA LEU A 153 8.28 -6.12 -3.49
C LEU A 153 7.23 -6.02 -4.60
N ALA A 154 7.48 -6.62 -5.76
CA ALA A 154 6.52 -6.64 -6.86
C ALA A 154 5.22 -7.38 -6.51
N VAL A 155 5.32 -8.53 -5.84
CA VAL A 155 4.15 -9.30 -5.38
C VAL A 155 3.36 -8.52 -4.32
N ARG A 156 4.04 -8.04 -3.26
CA ARG A 156 3.40 -7.27 -2.18
C ARG A 156 2.80 -5.96 -2.69
N GLY A 157 3.45 -5.26 -3.62
CA GLY A 157 2.92 -4.08 -4.29
C GLY A 157 1.63 -4.39 -5.05
N SER A 158 1.61 -5.49 -5.81
CA SER A 158 0.42 -5.95 -6.53
C SER A 158 -0.74 -6.31 -5.60
N LEU A 159 -0.43 -6.89 -4.43
CA LEU A 159 -1.42 -7.22 -3.41
C LEU A 159 -1.94 -5.97 -2.69
N TYR A 160 -1.08 -5.01 -2.36
CA TYR A 160 -1.47 -3.73 -1.75
C TYR A 160 -2.39 -2.92 -2.67
N CYS A 161 -2.17 -2.94 -3.98
CA CYS A 161 -3.06 -2.25 -4.92
C CYS A 161 -4.49 -2.81 -4.89
N ARG A 162 -4.67 -4.11 -4.63
CA ARG A 162 -6.00 -4.75 -4.69
C ARG A 162 -6.63 -5.03 -3.31
N CYS A 163 -5.90 -4.84 -2.20
CA CYS A 163 -6.33 -5.34 -0.88
C CYS A 163 -7.62 -4.72 -0.35
N PHE A 164 -7.97 -3.49 -0.75
CA PHE A 164 -9.23 -2.83 -0.40
C PHE A 164 -10.20 -2.71 -1.58
N CYS A 165 -9.82 -3.19 -2.76
CA CYS A 165 -10.60 -3.11 -3.99
C CYS A 165 -11.43 -4.39 -4.18
N VAL A 166 -12.22 -4.74 -3.16
CA VAL A 166 -13.00 -5.99 -3.15
C VAL A 166 -14.13 -5.93 -4.18
N SER A 167 -14.30 -7.03 -4.90
CA SER A 167 -15.40 -7.26 -5.84
C SER A 167 -15.77 -8.75 -5.83
N ASP A 168 -17.02 -9.07 -6.14
CA ASP A 168 -17.57 -10.44 -6.09
C ASP A 168 -16.93 -11.45 -7.07
N ASN A 169 -15.92 -11.03 -7.84
CA ASN A 169 -15.32 -11.83 -8.92
C ASN A 169 -13.88 -12.32 -8.58
N ASP A 170 -13.54 -12.46 -7.30
CA ASP A 170 -12.25 -13.01 -6.83
C ASP A 170 -11.01 -12.38 -7.49
N PHE A 171 -11.04 -11.07 -7.73
CA PHE A 171 -9.97 -10.32 -8.41
C PHE A 171 -9.63 -10.80 -9.83
N LYS A 172 -10.50 -11.55 -10.53
CA LYS A 172 -10.24 -12.02 -11.91
C LYS A 172 -9.97 -10.90 -12.90
N ASP A 173 -10.51 -9.71 -12.63
CA ASP A 173 -10.33 -8.54 -13.47
C ASP A 173 -9.04 -7.76 -13.15
N TRP A 174 -8.24 -8.21 -12.18
CA TRP A 174 -6.94 -7.62 -11.85
C TRP A 174 -5.81 -8.32 -12.60
N PRO A 175 -4.71 -7.60 -12.91
CA PRO A 175 -3.50 -8.20 -13.45
C PRO A 175 -3.01 -9.38 -12.59
N PRO A 176 -2.47 -10.45 -13.20
CA PRO A 176 -1.93 -11.58 -12.45
C PRO A 176 -0.77 -11.12 -11.56
N LEU A 177 -0.54 -11.84 -10.46
CA LEU A 177 0.62 -11.57 -9.61
C LEU A 177 1.92 -11.89 -10.37
N PRO A 178 3.02 -11.16 -10.09
CA PRO A 178 4.33 -11.47 -10.66
C PRO A 178 4.73 -12.93 -10.37
N ALA A 179 5.06 -13.66 -11.44
CA ALA A 179 5.56 -15.03 -11.31
C ALA A 179 6.90 -15.06 -10.57
N LEU A 180 7.17 -16.16 -9.85
CA LEU A 180 8.48 -16.38 -9.24
C LEU A 180 9.53 -16.57 -10.35
N PRO A 181 10.61 -15.76 -10.38
CA PRO A 181 11.69 -15.93 -11.34
C PRO A 181 12.37 -17.30 -11.21
N ASP A 182 12.63 -17.97 -12.32
CA ASP A 182 13.23 -19.32 -12.34
C ASP A 182 14.56 -19.41 -11.57
N ASN A 183 15.33 -18.32 -11.56
CA ASN A 183 16.61 -18.23 -10.88
C ASN A 183 16.51 -18.05 -9.35
N LEU A 184 15.30 -17.85 -8.82
CA LEU A 184 14.99 -17.80 -7.39
C LEU A 184 14.36 -19.11 -6.89
N ILE A 185 14.16 -20.10 -7.77
CA ILE A 185 13.72 -21.44 -7.40
C ILE A 185 14.93 -22.17 -6.80
N THR A 186 15.19 -21.96 -5.51
CA THR A 186 16.10 -22.81 -4.73
C THR A 186 15.32 -23.97 -4.13
N GLU A 187 15.77 -25.21 -4.39
CA GLU A 187 15.23 -26.42 -3.75
C GLU A 187 15.38 -26.32 -2.21
N GLY A 188 14.32 -25.93 -1.51
CA GLY A 188 14.25 -26.07 -0.05
C GLY A 188 13.77 -24.85 0.76
N GLU A 189 13.63 -23.66 0.17
CA GLU A 189 12.91 -22.57 0.84
C GLU A 189 11.43 -22.69 0.48
N THR A 190 10.66 -23.37 1.34
CA THR A 190 9.21 -23.19 1.36
C THR A 190 8.95 -21.72 1.64
N LEU A 191 8.69 -20.94 0.59
CA LEU A 191 8.12 -19.60 0.70
C LEU A 191 6.93 -19.74 1.65
N GLU A 192 7.01 -19.15 2.86
CA GLU A 192 5.80 -18.96 3.66
C GLU A 192 4.86 -18.20 2.74
N GLU A 193 3.84 -18.89 2.22
CA GLU A 193 2.78 -18.30 1.44
C GLU A 193 2.21 -17.15 2.27
N GLU A 194 2.61 -15.91 1.97
CA GLU A 194 1.93 -14.72 2.45
C GLU A 194 0.59 -14.65 1.72
N VAL A 195 -0.32 -15.55 2.10
CA VAL A 195 -1.71 -15.52 1.67
C VAL A 195 -2.35 -14.36 2.41
N LEU A 196 -2.34 -13.19 1.77
CA LEU A 196 -3.27 -12.11 2.06
C LEU A 196 -4.68 -12.64 1.74
N SER A 197 -5.32 -13.23 2.74
CA SER A 197 -6.67 -13.76 2.65
C SER A 197 -7.66 -12.63 2.91
N VAL A 198 -8.34 -12.20 1.85
CA VAL A 198 -9.46 -11.24 1.94
C VAL A 198 -10.71 -12.05 2.22
N ILE A 199 -11.38 -11.76 3.35
CA ILE A 199 -12.66 -12.39 3.71
C ILE A 199 -13.76 -11.36 3.55
N ASP A 200 -14.81 -11.73 2.81
CA ASP A 200 -16.01 -10.94 2.65
C ASP A 200 -16.80 -10.88 3.97
N VAL A 201 -17.06 -9.68 4.49
CA VAL A 201 -17.80 -9.48 5.75
C VAL A 201 -19.15 -8.87 5.43
N PRO A 202 -20.27 -9.58 5.69
CA PRO A 202 -21.61 -9.07 5.44
C PRO A 202 -21.90 -7.75 6.17
N TYR A 203 -22.71 -6.90 5.53
CA TYR A 203 -23.13 -5.60 6.04
C TYR A 203 -23.70 -5.70 7.48
N GLY A 204 -23.14 -4.90 8.40
CA GLY A 204 -23.61 -4.81 9.80
C GLY A 204 -22.83 -5.63 10.84
N LYS A 205 -21.71 -6.28 10.47
CA LYS A 205 -20.81 -6.93 11.43
C LYS A 205 -19.43 -6.24 11.50
N MET A 206 -18.89 -6.04 12.70
CA MET A 206 -17.51 -5.54 12.88
C MET A 206 -16.51 -6.59 12.40
N GLY A 207 -15.66 -6.24 11.45
CA GLY A 207 -14.46 -7.01 11.11
C GLY A 207 -13.20 -6.34 11.67
N ARG A 208 -12.19 -7.13 12.07
CA ARG A 208 -10.86 -7.08 11.42
C ARG A 208 -9.79 -8.08 11.96
N VAL A 209 -9.08 -8.64 10.96
CA VAL A 209 -7.65 -9.04 10.83
C VAL A 209 -7.09 -10.22 11.64
N ILE A 210 -6.43 -11.14 10.92
CA ILE A 210 -5.68 -12.30 11.42
C ILE A 210 -4.18 -11.95 11.46
N GLY A 211 -3.55 -12.17 12.61
CA GLY A 211 -2.09 -12.27 12.78
C GLY A 211 -1.59 -13.73 12.80
N LYS A 212 -0.27 -13.89 12.73
CA LYS A 212 0.50 -15.15 12.67
C LYS A 212 -0.09 -16.26 13.59
N ARG A 213 -0.41 -17.43 13.02
CA ARG A 213 -0.88 -18.65 13.72
C ARG A 213 -2.11 -18.47 14.65
N GLY A 214 -2.97 -17.48 14.42
CA GLY A 214 -4.20 -17.31 15.21
C GLY A 214 -3.98 -16.78 16.64
N ALA A 215 -2.81 -16.22 16.95
CA ALA A 215 -2.52 -15.64 18.27
C ALA A 215 -3.51 -14.51 18.65
N SER A 216 -3.92 -13.70 17.69
CA SER A 216 -4.93 -12.64 17.88
C SER A 216 -6.33 -13.21 18.19
N ILE A 217 -6.66 -14.40 17.68
CA ILE A 217 -7.94 -15.08 17.90
C ILE A 217 -8.06 -15.59 19.34
N LEU A 218 -6.95 -16.03 19.94
CA LEU A 218 -6.88 -16.50 21.33
C LEU A 218 -6.98 -15.35 22.33
N ALA A 219 -6.44 -14.17 21.99
CA ALA A 219 -6.57 -12.96 22.81
C ALA A 219 -8.03 -12.43 22.84
N VAL A 220 -8.71 -12.44 21.69
CA VAL A 220 -10.13 -12.04 21.60
C VAL A 220 -11.05 -12.99 22.40
N LYS A 221 -10.75 -14.30 22.41
CA LYS A 221 -11.45 -15.30 23.24
C LYS A 221 -11.38 -14.97 24.74
N GLY A 222 -10.23 -14.48 25.22
CA GLY A 222 -10.02 -14.11 26.62
C GLY A 222 -10.80 -12.86 27.05
N CYS A 223 -10.99 -11.89 26.15
CA CYS A 223 -11.62 -10.61 26.47
C CYS A 223 -13.14 -10.58 26.29
N CYS A 224 -13.70 -11.41 25.39
CA CYS A 224 -15.08 -11.21 24.91
C CYS A 224 -16.09 -12.30 25.32
N LYS A 225 -15.67 -13.37 26.02
CA LYS A 225 -16.52 -14.56 26.29
C LYS A 225 -17.27 -15.11 25.05
N ALA A 226 -16.75 -14.85 23.85
CA ALA A 226 -17.36 -15.29 22.60
C ALA A 226 -17.03 -16.77 22.35
N GLU A 227 -18.02 -17.53 21.92
CA GLU A 227 -17.84 -18.93 21.53
C GLU A 227 -17.30 -18.97 20.09
N ILE A 228 -16.03 -19.37 19.94
CA ILE A 228 -15.37 -19.51 18.64
C ILE A 228 -15.20 -21.00 18.35
N ILE A 229 -15.82 -21.47 17.26
CA ILE A 229 -15.76 -22.87 16.82
C ILE A 229 -14.59 -23.00 15.83
N PHE A 230 -13.65 -23.90 16.15
CA PHE A 230 -12.54 -24.23 15.27
C PHE A 230 -12.90 -25.44 14.40
N GLY A 231 -12.96 -25.25 13.08
CA GLY A 231 -13.06 -26.36 12.13
C GLY A 231 -11.69 -26.99 11.89
N GLY A 232 -11.62 -28.33 11.87
CA GLY A 232 -10.40 -29.04 11.43
C GLY A 232 -10.26 -29.00 9.90
N ALA A 233 -9.27 -29.70 9.35
CA ALA A 233 -8.99 -29.76 7.90
C ALA A 233 -10.15 -30.26 7.01
N LYS A 234 -11.25 -30.75 7.61
CA LYS A 234 -12.49 -31.15 6.94
C LYS A 234 -13.67 -30.20 7.19
N GLY A 235 -13.42 -28.99 7.70
CA GLY A 235 -14.45 -28.05 8.13
C GLY A 235 -15.07 -28.40 9.49
N PRO A 236 -15.86 -27.49 10.09
CA PRO A 236 -16.61 -27.80 11.30
C PRO A 236 -17.74 -28.80 10.98
N PRO A 237 -18.05 -29.77 11.86
CA PRO A 237 -19.22 -30.63 11.68
C PRO A 237 -20.49 -29.78 11.76
N ASP A 238 -21.38 -29.97 10.78
CA ASP A 238 -22.63 -29.23 10.60
C ASP A 238 -23.36 -28.94 11.92
N LYS A 239 -23.55 -27.65 12.19
CA LYS A 239 -24.61 -27.09 13.04
C LYS A 239 -25.06 -25.75 12.51
#